data_AF-A0A699TUG5-F1
#
_entry.id   AF-A0A699TUG5-F1
#
_cell.length_a   1.000
_cell.length_b   1.000
_cell.length_c   1.000
_cell.angle_alpha   90.00
_cell.angle_beta   90.00
_cell.angle_gamma   90.00
#
_symmetry.space_group_name_H-M   'P 1'
#
loop_
_entity.id
_entity.type
_entity.pdbx_description
1 polymer ?
#
loop_
_entity_poly.entity_id
_entity_poly.type
_entity_poly.pdbx_seq_one_letter_code
_entity_poly.pdbx_strand_id
1 'polypeptide(L)'
;QLNKLKGKAVLTEAVSLNPIDPELLKLDVAPLVLKLRKNRTAHTDYIRHTQEEAATLREIVESERLLSPLNTSLDYACKYTRRIQ
;
A
#
# COMPACT_ATOMS: atom_id res chain seq x y z
N GLN A 1 20.32 2.32 -54.53
CA GLN A 1 21.03 3.17 -53.54
C GLN A 1 20.28 3.04 -52.23
N LEU A 2 20.82 2.23 -51.30
CA LEU A 2 20.18 1.88 -50.03
C LEU A 2 20.86 2.68 -48.93
N ASN A 3 20.06 3.43 -48.18
CA ASN A 3 20.49 4.51 -47.31
C ASN A 3 21.35 4.02 -46.15
N LYS A 4 22.48 4.70 -45.93
CA LYS A 4 23.39 4.54 -44.79
C LYS A 4 22.68 4.94 -43.49
N LEU A 5 22.19 3.96 -42.72
CA LEU A 5 21.96 4.16 -41.29
C LEU A 5 23.25 3.77 -40.55
N LYS A 6 23.98 4.80 -40.10
CA LYS A 6 25.11 4.67 -39.17
C LYS A 6 24.60 4.07 -37.86
N GLY A 7 24.72 2.75 -37.73
CA GLY A 7 24.55 2.09 -36.44
C GLY A 7 25.64 2.55 -35.49
N LYS A 8 25.28 3.30 -34.44
CA LYS A 8 26.12 3.35 -33.24
C LYS A 8 26.14 1.91 -32.69
N ALA A 9 27.33 1.36 -32.49
CA ALA A 9 27.47 0.10 -31.78
C ALA A 9 26.79 0.26 -30.42
N VAL A 10 25.74 -0.53 -30.19
CA VAL A 10 25.18 -0.71 -28.86
C VAL A 10 26.28 -1.41 -28.07
N LEU A 11 27.04 -0.65 -27.29
CA LEU A 11 27.86 -1.21 -26.24
C LEU A 11 26.88 -1.79 -25.23
N THR A 12 26.63 -3.10 -25.32
CA THR A 12 26.09 -3.88 -24.22
C THR A 12 27.19 -3.91 -23.16
N GLU A 13 27.38 -2.79 -22.48
CA GLU A 13 28.23 -2.71 -21.31
C GLU A 13 27.58 -3.65 -20.29
N ALA A 14 28.18 -4.82 -20.13
CA ALA A 14 27.77 -5.77 -19.12
C ALA A 14 28.02 -5.08 -17.78
N VAL A 15 26.95 -4.52 -17.22
CA VAL A 15 26.95 -3.99 -15.86
C VAL A 15 27.40 -5.13 -14.97
N SER A 16 28.63 -5.04 -14.45
CA SER A 16 29.11 -6.01 -13.47
C SER A 16 28.28 -5.81 -12.21
N LEU A 17 27.26 -6.65 -12.02
CA LEU A 17 26.67 -6.81 -10.71
C LEU A 17 27.78 -7.32 -9.81
N ASN A 18 28.14 -6.56 -8.77
CA ASN A 18 29.10 -7.02 -7.78
C ASN A 18 28.63 -8.41 -7.31
N PRO A 19 29.46 -9.46 -7.44
CA PRO A 19 29.06 -10.79 -7.05
C PRO A 19 28.70 -10.77 -5.57
N ILE A 20 27.42 -10.98 -5.27
CA ILE A 20 26.94 -11.16 -3.91
C ILE A 20 27.51 -12.49 -3.44
N ASP A 21 28.19 -12.48 -2.29
CA ASP A 21 28.72 -13.69 -1.69
C ASP A 21 27.60 -14.76 -1.60
N PRO A 22 27.80 -15.96 -2.19
CA PRO A 22 26.84 -17.05 -2.11
C PRO A 22 26.47 -17.42 -0.66
N GLU A 23 27.33 -17.15 0.33
CA GLU A 23 27.01 -17.33 1.74
C GLU A 23 25.99 -16.31 2.28
N LEU A 24 25.99 -15.08 1.75
CA LEU A 24 24.94 -14.09 2.06
C LEU A 24 23.59 -14.46 1.42
N LEU A 25 23.61 -15.24 0.34
CA LEU A 25 22.42 -15.79 -0.30
C LEU A 25 21.88 -17.06 0.42
N LYS A 26 22.67 -17.66 1.32
CA LYS A 26 22.24 -18.78 2.19
C LYS A 26 21.44 -18.30 3.42
N LEU A 27 21.07 -17.02 3.48
CA LEU A 27 20.17 -16.51 4.50
C LEU A 27 18.90 -17.37 4.50
N ASP A 28 18.59 -18.00 5.62
CA ASP A 28 17.37 -18.81 5.73
C ASP A 28 16.17 -17.88 5.53
N VAL A 29 15.62 -17.90 4.32
CA VAL A 29 14.51 -17.04 3.92
C VAL A 29 13.19 -17.58 4.47
N ALA A 30 13.13 -18.82 4.95
CA ALA A 30 11.88 -19.43 5.41
C ALA A 30 11.27 -18.69 6.62
N PRO A 31 12.05 -18.32 7.67
CA PRO A 31 11.58 -17.44 8.73
C PRO A 31 11.08 -16.07 8.22
N LEU A 32 11.75 -15.50 7.22
CA LEU A 32 11.38 -14.20 6.66
C LEU A 32 10.06 -14.29 5.87
N VAL A 33 9.91 -15.30 5.02
CA VAL A 33 8.69 -15.56 4.25
C VAL A 33 7.51 -15.77 5.18
N LEU A 34 7.67 -16.52 6.27
CA LEU A 34 6.61 -16.74 7.26
C LEU A 34 6.20 -15.42 7.94
N LYS A 35 7.17 -14.59 8.35
CA LYS A 35 6.90 -13.27 8.94
C LYS A 35 6.17 -12.35 7.97
N LEU A 36 6.60 -12.28 6.72
CA LEU A 36 5.96 -11.47 5.69
C LEU A 36 4.51 -11.92 5.43
N ARG A 37 4.24 -13.23 5.38
CA ARG A 37 2.88 -13.77 5.24
C ARG A 37 1.99 -13.36 6.41
N LYS A 38 2.47 -13.50 7.65
CA LYS A 38 1.72 -13.10 8.84
C LYS A 38 1.45 -11.58 8.88
N ASN A 39 2.45 -10.77 8.56
CA ASN A 39 2.31 -9.31 8.51
C ASN A 39 1.30 -8.88 7.44
N ARG A 40 1.30 -9.55 6.28
CA ARG A 40 0.32 -9.28 5.21
C ARG A 40 -1.10 -9.55 5.70
N THR A 41 -1.32 -10.68 6.36
CA THR A 41 -2.63 -11.01 6.95
C THR A 41 -3.05 -9.98 7.99
N ALA A 42 -2.17 -9.66 8.95
CA ALA A 42 -2.44 -8.66 9.98
C ALA A 42 -2.76 -7.27 9.39
N HIS A 43 -2.08 -6.87 8.34
CA HIS A 43 -2.33 -5.60 7.66
C HIS A 43 -3.71 -5.59 6.97
N THR A 44 -4.09 -6.66 6.28
CA THR A 44 -5.42 -6.80 5.69
C THR A 44 -6.51 -6.78 6.77
N ASP A 45 -6.31 -7.50 7.88
CA ASP A 45 -7.26 -7.52 8.98
C ASP A 45 -7.43 -6.13 9.61
N TYR A 46 -6.34 -5.40 9.80
CA TYR A 46 -6.37 -4.01 10.29
C TYR A 46 -7.16 -3.08 9.38
N ILE A 47 -6.94 -3.16 8.05
CA ILE A 47 -7.68 -2.36 7.07
C ILE A 47 -9.17 -2.69 7.13
N ARG A 48 -9.53 -3.98 7.14
CA ARG A 48 -10.93 -4.41 7.21
C ARG A 48 -11.61 -3.86 8.47
N HIS A 49 -10.99 -4.01 9.63
CA HIS A 49 -11.56 -3.49 10.88
C HIS A 49 -11.73 -1.97 10.86
N THR A 50 -10.73 -1.25 10.34
CA THR A 50 -10.79 0.21 10.20
C THR A 50 -11.97 0.64 9.30
N GLN A 51 -12.23 -0.11 8.23
CA GLN A 51 -13.36 0.15 7.33
C GLN A 51 -14.72 -0.15 7.99
N GLU A 52 -14.80 -1.23 8.77
CA GLU A 52 -16.00 -1.58 9.55
C GLU A 52 -16.34 -0.48 10.56
N GLU A 53 -15.36 -0.03 11.36
CA GLU A 53 -15.55 1.05 12.33
C GLU A 53 -15.95 2.37 11.65
N ALA A 54 -15.32 2.73 10.53
CA ALA A 54 -15.68 3.91 9.76
C ALA A 54 -17.12 3.83 9.21
N ALA A 55 -17.60 2.62 8.86
CA ALA A 55 -18.97 2.41 8.44
C ALA A 55 -19.96 2.63 9.59
N THR A 56 -19.68 2.08 10.76
CA THR A 56 -20.48 2.29 11.98
C THR A 56 -20.52 3.77 12.38
N LEU A 57 -19.37 4.45 12.37
CA LEU A 57 -19.30 5.88 12.68
C LEU A 57 -20.13 6.73 11.70
N ARG A 58 -20.15 6.37 10.41
CA ARG A 58 -20.99 7.06 9.42
C ARG A 58 -22.47 6.92 9.76
N GLU A 59 -22.93 5.73 10.12
CA GLU A 59 -24.34 5.48 10.49
C GLU A 59 -24.75 6.28 11.73
N ILE A 60 -23.87 6.38 12.74
CA ILE A 60 -24.09 7.20 13.93
C ILE A 60 -24.21 8.68 13.55
N VAL A 61 -23.28 9.18 12.73
CA VAL A 61 -23.29 10.60 12.32
C VAL A 61 -24.53 10.93 11.49
N GLU A 62 -24.98 10.03 10.61
CA GLU A 62 -26.22 10.20 9.85
C GLU A 62 -27.44 10.22 10.77
N SER A 63 -27.51 9.31 11.74
CA SER A 63 -28.59 9.24 12.73
C SER A 63 -28.66 10.50 13.61
N GLU A 64 -27.52 10.95 14.12
CA GLU A 64 -27.42 12.17 14.92
C GLU A 64 -27.78 13.42 14.11
N ARG A 65 -27.42 13.46 12.82
CA ARG A 65 -27.76 14.59 11.95
C ARG A 65 -29.26 14.68 11.68
N LEU A 66 -29.98 13.55 11.65
CA LEU A 66 -31.44 13.53 11.56
C LEU A 66 -32.08 14.07 12.85
N LEU A 67 -31.50 13.77 14.01
CA LEU A 67 -32.01 14.20 15.32
C LEU A 67 -31.66 15.64 15.67
N SER A 68 -30.45 16.10 15.30
CA SER A 68 -29.93 17.43 15.61
C SER A 68 -29.26 18.06 14.38
N PRO A 69 -30.04 18.59 13.43
CA PRO A 69 -29.53 19.11 12.16
C PRO A 69 -28.59 20.31 12.28
N LEU A 70 -28.65 21.04 13.40
CA LEU A 70 -27.84 22.23 13.68
C LEU A 70 -26.53 21.91 14.41
N ASN A 71 -26.23 20.63 14.64
CA ASN A 71 -25.02 20.24 15.37
C ASN A 71 -23.77 20.35 14.50
N THR A 72 -23.05 21.47 14.63
CA THR A 72 -21.81 21.78 13.89
C THR A 72 -20.67 20.80 14.20
N SER A 73 -20.71 20.08 15.32
CA SER A 73 -19.67 19.10 15.68
C SER A 73 -19.67 17.88 14.75
N LEU A 74 -20.84 17.51 14.20
CA LEU A 74 -20.98 16.42 13.25
C LEU A 74 -20.27 16.69 11.92
N ASP A 75 -20.15 17.97 11.55
CA ASP A 75 -19.50 18.41 10.31
C ASP A 75 -17.99 18.12 10.33
N TYR A 76 -17.36 18.18 11.51
CA TYR A 76 -15.97 17.78 11.71
C TYR A 76 -15.82 16.25 11.69
N ALA A 77 -16.73 15.52 12.35
CA ALA A 77 -16.73 14.05 12.37
C ALA A 77 -16.86 13.46 10.95
N CYS A 78 -17.76 14.00 10.13
CA CYS A 78 -17.93 13.62 8.72
C CYS A 78 -16.65 13.78 7.88
N LYS A 79 -15.84 14.82 8.13
CA LYS A 79 -14.59 15.06 7.38
C LYS A 79 -13.54 13.98 7.67
N TYR A 80 -13.51 13.46 8.90
CA TYR A 80 -12.57 12.42 9.29
C TYR A 80 -12.96 11.06 8.72
N THR A 81 -14.23 10.68 8.80
CA THR A 81 -14.69 9.37 8.28
C THR A 81 -14.51 9.26 6.76
N ARG A 82 -14.68 10.35 5.99
CA ARG A 82 -14.39 10.37 4.55
C ARG A 82 -12.92 10.14 4.18
N ARG A 83 -11.97 10.42 5.08
CA ARG A 83 -10.54 10.21 4.82
C ARG A 83 -10.08 8.78 5.06
N ILE A 84 -10.93 7.96 5.69
CA ILE A 84 -10.65 6.57 6.03
C ILE A 84 -11.08 5.63 4.88
N GLN A 85 -11.96 6.09 3.99
CA GLN A 85 -12.43 5.38 2.80
C GLN A 85 -11.44 5.48 1.64
#